data_AF-B7GMQ2-F1
#
_entry.id   AF-B7GMQ2-F1
#
_cell.length_a   1.000
_cell.length_b   1.000
_cell.length_c   1.000
_cell.angle_alpha   90.00
_cell.angle_beta   90.00
_cell.angle_gamma   90.00
#
_symmetry.space_group_name_H-M   'P 1'
#
loop_
_entity.id
_entity.type
_entity.pdbx_description
1 polymer ?
#
loop_
_entity_poly.entity_id
_entity_poly.type
_entity_poly.pdbx_seq_one_letter_code
_entity_poly.pdbx_strand_id
1 'polypeptide(L)'
;MCMRLSTMKVKRSILIIVLWGFFSFVWFLQNKHFIFQSHLQLSFTEVLLLMNSSAVGYSSIQAYALFYTIPFIICVDHFFFPKSVCYIVRFSKRRHLYVRVFTEIVVVSIIFSFMHSLVNVLCTSYFFSFEKLQEVSFFRIALCNSVLLVLFYTSVGLIYQCLKHLTHQSHVAFFLTLLLVGGWFFIEKLFIVTSWGPMKDLTIYTQWFEEHWTMKEFLFAYIRHALLVFFLFFMHSFLYERKDFVS
;
A
#
# COMPACT_ATOMS: atom_id res chain seq x y z
N MET A 1 -20.66 5.50 26.88
CA MET A 1 -20.39 5.83 25.46
C MET A 1 -19.08 6.63 25.27
N CYS A 2 -18.81 7.65 26.10
CA CYS A 2 -17.59 8.46 26.03
C CYS A 2 -16.27 7.65 26.26
N MET A 3 -16.28 6.69 27.19
CA MET A 3 -15.12 5.82 27.49
C MET A 3 -14.72 4.86 26.35
N ARG A 4 -15.65 4.46 25.47
CA ARG A 4 -15.33 3.64 24.27
C ARG A 4 -14.73 4.47 23.14
N LEU A 5 -15.05 5.77 23.07
CA LEU A 5 -14.50 6.66 22.05
C LEU A 5 -13.06 7.04 22.37
N SER A 6 -12.71 7.24 23.65
CA SER A 6 -11.32 7.54 24.06
C SER A 6 -10.38 6.36 23.79
N THR A 7 -10.78 5.13 24.12
CA THR A 7 -9.97 3.92 23.89
C THR A 7 -9.68 3.67 22.41
N MET A 8 -10.55 4.09 21.48
CA MET A 8 -10.29 4.01 20.04
C MET A 8 -9.30 5.02 19.51
N LYS A 9 -9.39 6.26 19.99
CA LYS A 9 -8.42 7.28 19.62
C LYS A 9 -7.03 6.80 20.03
N VAL A 10 -6.92 6.26 21.24
CA VAL A 10 -5.69 5.64 21.74
C VAL A 10 -5.25 4.46 20.87
N LYS A 11 -6.12 3.49 20.56
CA LYS A 11 -5.77 2.34 19.69
C LYS A 11 -5.27 2.79 18.31
N ARG A 12 -5.96 3.74 17.67
CA ARG A 12 -5.58 4.28 16.36
C ARG A 12 -4.26 5.04 16.43
N SER A 13 -4.07 5.87 17.44
CA SER A 13 -2.82 6.59 17.67
C SER A 13 -1.66 5.61 17.89
N ILE A 14 -1.85 4.57 18.70
CA ILE A 14 -0.84 3.52 18.89
C ILE A 14 -0.50 2.85 17.56
N LEU A 15 -1.50 2.48 16.77
CA LEU A 15 -1.29 1.83 15.48
C LEU A 15 -0.55 2.74 14.48
N ILE A 16 -0.86 4.04 14.46
CA ILE A 16 -0.12 5.05 13.66
C ILE A 16 1.33 5.17 14.16
N ILE A 17 1.56 5.22 15.47
CA ILE A 17 2.93 5.31 16.02
C ILE A 17 3.73 4.04 15.67
N VAL A 18 3.12 2.86 15.79
CA VAL A 18 3.75 1.59 15.43
C VAL A 18 4.06 1.52 13.94
N LEU A 19 3.14 1.97 13.07
CA LEU A 19 3.38 2.07 11.63
C LEU A 19 4.54 3.01 11.32
N TRP A 20 4.60 4.17 11.99
CA TRP A 20 5.68 5.13 11.80
C TRP A 20 7.03 4.52 12.19
N GLY A 21 7.09 3.88 13.37
CA GLY A 21 8.28 3.19 13.86
C GLY A 21 8.70 2.07 12.91
N PHE A 22 7.74 1.28 12.42
CA PHE A 22 7.99 0.21 11.45
C PHE A 22 8.60 0.76 10.15
N PHE A 23 7.99 1.77 9.54
CA PHE A 23 8.52 2.37 8.31
C PHE A 23 9.90 2.99 8.52
N SER A 24 10.10 3.72 9.62
CA SER A 24 11.40 4.34 9.92
C SER A 24 12.49 3.30 10.12
N PHE A 25 12.17 2.20 10.80
CA PHE A 25 13.08 1.08 11.03
C PHE A 25 13.45 0.37 9.73
N VAL A 26 12.46 0.06 8.89
CA VAL A 26 12.69 -0.58 7.58
C VAL A 26 13.52 0.31 6.67
N TRP A 27 13.20 1.61 6.62
CA TRP A 27 13.97 2.59 5.86
C TRP A 27 15.44 2.58 6.27
N PHE A 28 15.71 2.63 7.58
CA PHE A 28 17.08 2.61 8.09
C PHE A 28 17.80 1.30 7.76
N LEU A 29 17.14 0.15 7.96
CA LEU A 29 17.75 -1.15 7.67
C LEU A 29 18.17 -1.30 6.20
N GLN A 30 17.34 -0.83 5.28
CA GLN A 30 17.58 -0.97 3.84
C GLN A 30 18.57 0.08 3.32
N ASN A 31 18.56 1.30 3.88
CA ASN A 31 19.35 2.41 3.36
C ASN A 31 20.66 2.67 4.10
N LYS A 32 20.89 2.07 5.28
CA LYS A 32 22.12 2.29 6.07
C LYS A 32 23.41 2.07 5.27
N HIS A 33 23.42 1.10 4.35
CA HIS A 33 24.61 0.77 3.57
C HIS A 33 24.98 1.91 2.61
N PHE A 34 23.98 2.52 1.98
CA PHE A 34 24.18 3.64 1.04
C PHE A 34 24.51 4.96 1.73
N ILE A 35 24.04 5.15 2.97
CA ILE A 35 24.24 6.38 3.73
C ILE A 35 25.59 6.41 4.44
N PHE A 36 25.96 5.30 5.09
CA PHE A 36 27.12 5.26 5.99
C PHE A 36 28.38 4.65 5.35
N GLN A 37 28.26 3.98 4.19
CA GLN A 37 29.38 3.33 3.54
C GLN A 37 29.83 4.14 2.32
N SER A 38 30.70 5.11 2.57
CA SER A 38 31.28 6.07 1.61
C SER A 38 32.24 5.46 0.57
N HIS A 39 32.34 4.13 0.50
CA HIS A 39 33.26 3.43 -0.41
C HIS A 39 32.67 3.17 -1.80
N LEU A 40 31.36 3.35 -1.96
CA LEU A 40 30.71 3.27 -3.26
C LEU A 40 30.87 4.64 -3.95
N GLN A 41 31.70 4.71 -5.00
CA GLN A 41 31.81 5.88 -5.89
C GLN A 41 30.55 6.04 -6.76
N LEU A 42 29.37 6.04 -6.14
CA LEU A 42 28.09 6.21 -6.83
C LEU A 42 27.74 7.69 -6.90
N SER A 43 27.19 8.10 -8.03
CA SER A 43 26.58 9.42 -8.16
C SER A 43 25.36 9.57 -7.24
N PHE A 44 25.02 10.81 -6.91
CA PHE A 44 23.86 11.10 -6.06
C PHE A 44 22.55 10.47 -6.58
N THR A 45 22.32 10.52 -7.89
CA THR A 45 21.13 9.96 -8.52
C THR A 45 21.11 8.44 -8.46
N GLU A 46 22.24 7.78 -8.64
CA GLU A 46 22.35 6.31 -8.52
C GLU A 46 22.09 5.85 -7.07
N VAL A 47 22.57 6.59 -6.07
CA VAL A 47 22.27 6.30 -4.66
C VAL A 47 20.77 6.40 -4.40
N LEU A 48 20.11 7.46 -4.87
CA LEU A 48 18.66 7.61 -4.74
C LEU A 48 17.88 6.53 -5.49
N LEU A 49 18.34 6.16 -6.69
CA LEU A 49 17.75 5.09 -7.48
C LEU A 49 17.88 3.76 -6.74
N LEU A 50 19.02 3.43 -6.15
CA LEU A 50 19.23 2.18 -5.41
C LEU A 50 18.39 2.13 -4.13
N MET A 51 18.35 3.22 -3.36
CA MET A 51 17.51 3.33 -2.15
C MET A 51 16.02 3.12 -2.47
N ASN A 52 15.59 3.49 -3.68
CA ASN A 52 14.20 3.36 -4.14
C ASN A 52 14.04 2.32 -5.26
N SER A 53 15.03 1.43 -5.44
CA SER A 53 15.09 0.54 -6.59
C SER A 53 13.99 -0.50 -6.55
N SER A 54 13.63 -1.02 -7.72
CA SER A 54 12.57 -2.02 -7.88
C SER A 54 12.87 -3.37 -7.21
N ALA A 55 14.14 -3.72 -7.04
CA ALA A 55 14.58 -5.03 -6.54
C ALA A 55 14.90 -5.05 -5.04
N VAL A 56 15.72 -4.12 -4.53
CA VAL A 56 16.17 -4.11 -3.12
C VAL A 56 16.29 -2.66 -2.64
N GLY A 57 15.14 -2.06 -2.35
CA GLY A 57 15.04 -0.68 -1.88
C GLY A 57 13.82 -0.48 -0.99
N TYR A 58 13.80 0.62 -0.25
CA TYR A 58 12.67 1.00 0.62
C TYR A 58 11.36 1.11 -0.14
N SER A 59 11.44 1.69 -1.34
CA SER A 59 10.32 1.83 -2.28
C SER A 59 10.28 0.73 -3.36
N SER A 60 10.84 -0.45 -3.07
CA SER A 60 10.85 -1.56 -4.02
C SER A 60 9.49 -2.25 -4.17
N ILE A 61 9.25 -2.81 -5.36
CA ILE A 61 8.07 -3.66 -5.61
C ILE A 61 8.05 -4.84 -4.62
N GLN A 62 9.22 -5.41 -4.35
CA GLN A 62 9.36 -6.53 -3.42
C GLN A 62 8.92 -6.12 -2.01
N ALA A 63 9.33 -4.93 -1.54
CA ALA A 63 8.90 -4.38 -0.27
C ALA A 63 7.38 -4.14 -0.24
N TYR A 64 6.83 -3.51 -1.28
CA TYR A 64 5.39 -3.24 -1.38
C TYR A 64 4.55 -4.52 -1.33
N ALA A 65 4.93 -5.55 -2.09
CA ALA A 65 4.15 -6.77 -2.26
C ALA A 65 4.34 -7.77 -1.11
N LEU A 66 5.56 -7.97 -0.62
CA LEU A 66 5.85 -9.06 0.33
C LEU A 66 5.91 -8.58 1.78
N PHE A 67 6.53 -7.43 2.04
CA PHE A 67 6.80 -6.97 3.40
C PHE A 67 5.72 -6.04 3.92
N TYR A 68 5.31 -5.04 3.14
CA TYR A 68 4.36 -4.02 3.57
C TYR A 68 2.90 -4.47 3.48
N THR A 69 2.58 -5.48 2.69
CA THR A 69 1.25 -6.10 2.66
C THR A 69 0.83 -6.63 4.04
N ILE A 70 1.78 -7.19 4.81
CA ILE A 70 1.52 -7.72 6.16
C ILE A 70 1.01 -6.64 7.12
N PRO A 71 1.77 -5.57 7.43
CA PRO A 71 1.31 -4.52 8.32
C PRO A 71 0.09 -3.79 7.74
N PHE A 72 -0.04 -3.67 6.41
CA PHE A 72 -1.23 -3.09 5.79
C PHE A 72 -2.51 -3.87 6.14
N ILE A 73 -2.53 -5.20 5.96
CA ILE A 73 -3.72 -6.01 6.27
C ILE A 73 -4.03 -5.95 7.78
N ILE A 74 -3.01 -5.97 8.63
CA ILE A 74 -3.20 -5.79 10.08
C ILE A 74 -3.90 -4.46 10.37
N CYS A 75 -3.50 -3.38 9.70
CA CYS A 75 -4.15 -2.08 9.82
C CYS A 75 -5.60 -2.13 9.36
N VAL A 76 -5.88 -2.72 8.20
CA VAL A 76 -7.26 -2.88 7.70
C VAL A 76 -8.16 -3.59 8.72
N ASP A 77 -7.65 -4.62 9.39
CA ASP A 77 -8.46 -5.41 10.35
C ASP A 77 -8.63 -4.72 11.72
N HIS A 78 -7.65 -3.90 12.14
CA HIS A 78 -7.62 -3.35 13.51
C HIS A 78 -7.93 -1.85 13.63
N PHE A 79 -7.91 -1.08 12.53
CA PHE A 79 -8.06 0.38 12.58
C PHE A 79 -9.48 0.84 12.96
N PHE A 80 -10.49 0.04 12.64
CA PHE A 80 -11.90 0.29 12.97
C PHE A 80 -12.42 -0.70 14.03
N PHE A 81 -13.54 -0.36 14.68
CA PHE A 81 -14.14 -1.22 15.71
C PHE A 81 -14.72 -2.50 15.08
N PRO A 82 -14.64 -3.65 15.77
CA PRO A 82 -15.48 -4.81 15.44
C PRO A 82 -16.96 -4.38 15.48
N LYS A 83 -17.67 -4.68 14.40
CA LYS A 83 -19.08 -4.31 14.22
C LYS A 83 -19.93 -5.15 15.17
N SER A 84 -20.74 -4.51 16.04
CA SER A 84 -21.67 -5.27 16.88
C SER A 84 -22.75 -5.93 16.03
N VAL A 85 -23.19 -7.12 16.42
CA VAL A 85 -24.23 -7.89 15.70
C VAL A 85 -25.50 -7.05 15.52
N CYS A 86 -25.92 -6.28 16.53
CA CYS A 86 -27.05 -5.35 16.43
C CYS A 86 -26.84 -4.23 15.40
N TYR A 87 -25.61 -3.82 15.11
CA TYR A 87 -25.30 -2.79 14.13
C TYR A 87 -25.46 -3.32 12.70
N ILE A 88 -25.08 -4.58 12.46
CA ILE A 88 -25.19 -5.25 11.16
C ILE A 88 -26.66 -5.45 10.78
N VAL A 89 -27.50 -5.84 11.76
CA VAL A 89 -28.94 -6.07 11.57
C VAL A 89 -29.73 -4.77 11.39
N ARG A 90 -29.25 -3.63 11.93
CA ARG A 90 -29.93 -2.32 11.82
C ARG A 90 -29.79 -1.64 10.47
N PHE A 91 -28.82 -2.00 9.62
CA PHE A 91 -28.75 -1.44 8.27
C PHE A 91 -29.80 -2.10 7.38
N SER A 92 -30.87 -1.35 7.13
CA SER A 92 -31.96 -1.72 6.22
C SER A 92 -31.50 -2.03 4.77
N LYS A 93 -30.28 -1.64 4.36
CA LYS A 93 -29.74 -1.90 3.01
C LYS A 93 -28.27 -2.35 3.05
N ARG A 94 -28.01 -3.60 2.63
CA ARG A 94 -26.67 -4.25 2.48
C ARG A 94 -25.63 -3.35 1.78
N ARG A 95 -26.07 -2.56 0.79
CA ARG A 95 -25.24 -1.57 0.05
C ARG A 95 -24.51 -0.55 0.94
N HIS A 96 -25.10 -0.12 2.06
CA HIS A 96 -24.48 0.89 2.94
C HIS A 96 -23.33 0.30 3.77
N LEU A 97 -23.44 -0.96 4.19
CA LEU A 97 -22.33 -1.62 4.91
C LEU A 97 -21.14 -1.81 3.98
N TYR A 98 -21.41 -2.16 2.71
CA TYR A 98 -20.40 -2.35 1.70
C TYR A 98 -19.63 -1.07 1.37
N VAL A 99 -20.33 0.02 1.01
CA VAL A 99 -19.70 1.31 0.71
C VAL A 99 -18.84 1.76 1.89
N ARG A 100 -19.31 1.55 3.12
CA ARG A 100 -18.53 1.86 4.31
C ARG A 100 -17.25 1.04 4.43
N VAL A 101 -17.30 -0.28 4.21
CA VAL A 101 -16.07 -1.13 4.23
C VAL A 101 -15.08 -0.65 3.19
N PHE A 102 -15.57 -0.31 1.99
CA PHE A 102 -14.72 0.27 0.95
C PHE A 102 -14.10 1.59 1.41
N THR A 103 -14.88 2.52 1.97
CA THR A 103 -14.34 3.78 2.51
C THR A 103 -13.32 3.55 3.62
N GLU A 104 -13.56 2.58 4.50
CA GLU A 104 -12.62 2.20 5.56
C GLU A 104 -11.29 1.69 4.99
N ILE A 105 -11.32 0.84 3.95
CA ILE A 105 -10.12 0.41 3.22
C ILE A 105 -9.40 1.62 2.61
N VAL A 106 -10.11 2.47 1.87
CA VAL A 106 -9.52 3.65 1.20
C VAL A 106 -8.84 4.57 2.20
N VAL A 107 -9.48 4.85 3.35
CA VAL A 107 -8.89 5.68 4.41
C VAL A 107 -7.61 5.06 4.96
N VAL A 108 -7.60 3.75 5.22
CA VAL A 108 -6.39 3.05 5.71
C VAL A 108 -5.29 3.07 4.65
N SER A 109 -5.62 2.84 3.38
CA SER A 109 -4.67 2.92 2.27
C SER A 109 -4.06 4.32 2.13
N ILE A 110 -4.86 5.38 2.28
CA ILE A 110 -4.35 6.77 2.28
C ILE A 110 -3.34 6.95 3.41
N ILE A 111 -3.73 6.65 4.65
CA ILE A 111 -2.85 6.83 5.81
C ILE A 111 -1.56 6.02 5.64
N PHE A 112 -1.67 4.76 5.26
CA PHE A 112 -0.53 3.86 5.09
C PHE A 112 0.46 4.35 4.02
N SER A 113 -0.04 4.67 2.82
CA SER A 113 0.79 5.11 1.69
C SER A 113 1.45 6.46 1.90
N PHE A 114 0.72 7.42 2.51
CA PHE A 114 1.28 8.72 2.83
C PHE A 114 2.29 8.63 3.97
N MET A 115 2.05 7.83 5.01
CA MET A 115 3.03 7.61 6.08
C MET A 115 4.32 6.98 5.53
N HIS A 116 4.21 5.95 4.70
CA HIS A 116 5.37 5.33 4.04
C HIS A 116 6.20 6.36 3.29
N SER A 117 5.55 7.19 2.46
CA SER A 117 6.22 8.18 1.62
C SER A 117 6.77 9.35 2.43
N LEU A 118 6.07 9.76 3.49
CA LEU A 118 6.51 10.80 4.40
C LEU A 118 7.77 10.38 5.15
N VAL A 119 7.84 9.14 5.64
CA VAL A 119 9.07 8.58 6.22
C VAL A 119 10.20 8.59 5.21
N ASN A 120 9.95 8.17 3.96
CA ASN A 120 10.98 8.22 2.91
C ASN A 120 11.52 9.64 2.72
N VAL A 121 10.62 10.62 2.61
CA VAL A 121 10.97 12.02 2.38
C VAL A 121 11.73 12.60 3.57
N LEU A 122 11.24 12.42 4.79
CA LEU A 122 11.87 12.97 5.99
C LEU A 122 13.25 12.38 6.24
N CYS A 123 13.37 11.06 6.15
CA CYS A 123 14.66 10.39 6.37
C CYS A 123 15.65 10.73 5.25
N THR A 124 15.23 10.73 3.98
CA THR A 124 16.13 11.10 2.87
C THR A 124 16.57 12.57 2.97
N SER A 125 15.66 13.49 3.31
CA SER A 125 15.98 14.91 3.48
C SER A 125 16.86 15.20 4.69
N TYR A 126 16.91 14.30 5.68
CA TYR A 126 17.81 14.43 6.82
C TYR A 126 19.28 14.11 6.44
N PHE A 127 19.49 13.15 5.54
CA PHE A 127 20.83 12.70 5.14
C PHE A 127 21.37 13.38 3.87
N PHE A 128 20.51 13.89 3.00
CA PHE A 128 20.89 14.54 1.74
C PHE A 128 20.45 16.01 1.70
N SER A 129 21.18 16.84 0.95
CA SER A 129 20.85 18.26 0.85
C SER A 129 19.52 18.48 0.12
N PHE A 130 18.69 19.37 0.69
CA PHE A 130 17.36 19.67 0.20
C PHE A 130 17.37 20.18 -1.26
N GLU A 131 18.34 21.02 -1.61
CA GLU A 131 18.50 21.57 -2.97
C GLU A 131 18.68 20.46 -4.02
N LYS A 132 19.55 19.47 -3.75
CA LYS A 132 19.78 18.35 -4.67
C LYS A 132 18.54 17.47 -4.83
N LEU A 133 17.78 17.27 -3.76
CA LEU A 133 16.50 16.54 -3.82
C LEU A 133 15.45 17.27 -4.66
N GLN A 134 15.47 18.60 -4.62
CA GLN A 134 14.59 19.43 -5.43
C GLN A 134 14.97 19.42 -6.92
N GLU A 135 16.28 19.46 -7.24
CA GLU A 135 16.79 19.35 -8.61
C GLU A 135 16.31 18.08 -9.31
N VAL A 136 16.36 16.94 -8.61
CA VAL A 136 15.90 15.65 -9.15
C VAL A 136 14.39 15.42 -8.99
N SER A 137 13.62 16.45 -8.60
CA SER A 137 12.16 16.39 -8.41
C SER A 137 11.69 15.29 -7.44
N PHE A 138 12.51 14.90 -6.47
CA PHE A 138 12.25 13.77 -5.57
C PHE A 138 10.91 13.87 -4.84
N PHE A 139 10.57 15.05 -4.32
CA PHE A 139 9.31 15.27 -3.61
C PHE A 139 8.07 15.04 -4.49
N ARG A 140 8.14 15.42 -5.78
CA ARG A 140 7.06 15.18 -6.75
C ARG A 140 6.92 13.69 -7.01
N ILE A 141 8.03 12.99 -7.22
CA ILE A 141 8.04 11.53 -7.43
C ILE A 141 7.45 10.82 -6.22
N ALA A 142 7.83 11.22 -5.00
CA ALA A 142 7.31 10.64 -3.77
C ALA A 142 5.79 10.83 -3.61
N LEU A 143 5.27 12.01 -3.97
CA LEU A 143 3.82 12.27 -3.97
C LEU A 143 3.09 11.41 -5.02
N CYS A 144 3.63 11.33 -6.23
CA CYS A 144 3.07 10.49 -7.28
C CYS A 144 3.04 9.01 -6.86
N ASN A 145 4.14 8.52 -6.29
CA ASN A 145 4.24 7.18 -5.75
C ASN A 145 3.25 6.94 -4.61
N SER A 146 3.05 7.90 -3.70
CA SER A 146 2.07 7.74 -2.62
C SER A 146 0.65 7.56 -3.16
N VAL A 147 0.25 8.34 -4.17
CA VAL A 147 -1.07 8.21 -4.81
C VAL A 147 -1.23 6.85 -5.49
N LEU A 148 -0.20 6.36 -6.17
CA LEU A 148 -0.26 5.03 -6.80
C LEU A 148 -0.36 3.92 -5.74
N LEU A 149 0.40 4.04 -4.65
CA LEU A 149 0.31 3.10 -3.52
C LEU A 149 -1.08 3.12 -2.87
N VAL A 150 -1.77 4.26 -2.82
CA VAL A 150 -3.17 4.30 -2.35
C VAL A 150 -4.05 3.39 -3.20
N LEU A 151 -3.94 3.45 -4.53
CA LEU A 151 -4.72 2.58 -5.41
C LEU A 151 -4.34 1.11 -5.24
N PHE A 152 -3.04 0.83 -5.19
CA PHE A 152 -2.53 -0.52 -5.00
C PHE A 152 -3.01 -1.14 -3.68
N TYR A 153 -2.81 -0.47 -2.55
CA TYR A 153 -3.25 -0.99 -1.25
C TYR A 153 -4.78 -1.02 -1.11
N THR A 154 -5.51 -0.16 -1.81
CA THR A 154 -6.97 -0.29 -1.91
C THR A 154 -7.35 -1.59 -2.61
N SER A 155 -6.64 -1.97 -3.68
CA SER A 155 -6.88 -3.25 -4.36
C SER A 155 -6.55 -4.44 -3.44
N VAL A 156 -5.43 -4.41 -2.72
CA VAL A 156 -5.06 -5.42 -1.71
C VAL A 156 -6.11 -5.53 -0.60
N GLY A 157 -6.61 -4.41 -0.09
CA GLY A 157 -7.64 -4.38 0.95
C GLY A 157 -8.96 -4.98 0.48
N LEU A 158 -9.35 -4.72 -0.78
CA LEU A 158 -10.52 -5.32 -1.40
C LEU A 158 -10.35 -6.84 -1.59
N ILE A 159 -9.19 -7.30 -2.05
CA ILE A 159 -8.87 -8.74 -2.16
C ILE A 159 -9.02 -9.42 -0.80
N TYR A 160 -8.42 -8.83 0.24
CA TYR A 160 -8.54 -9.33 1.61
C TYR A 160 -9.99 -9.43 2.07
N GLN A 161 -10.80 -8.39 1.85
CA GLN A 161 -12.22 -8.43 2.25
C GLN A 161 -13.04 -9.43 1.43
N CYS A 162 -12.77 -9.60 0.14
CA CYS A 162 -13.40 -10.64 -0.69
C CYS A 162 -13.08 -12.04 -0.15
N LEU A 163 -11.80 -12.32 0.13
CA LEU A 163 -11.37 -13.60 0.68
C LEU A 163 -11.91 -13.85 2.09
N LYS A 164 -11.97 -12.81 2.93
CA LYS A 164 -12.58 -12.87 4.27
C LYS A 164 -14.05 -13.21 4.20
N HIS A 165 -14.76 -12.66 3.21
CA HIS A 165 -16.16 -12.96 2.97
C HIS A 165 -16.39 -14.39 2.45
N LEU A 166 -15.49 -14.90 1.60
CA LEU A 166 -15.55 -16.26 1.05
C LEU A 166 -15.21 -17.34 2.10
N THR A 167 -14.17 -17.11 2.89
CA THR A 167 -13.62 -18.11 3.83
C THR A 167 -14.24 -18.04 5.23
N HIS A 168 -14.94 -16.95 5.57
CA HIS A 168 -15.47 -16.66 6.90
C HIS A 168 -14.44 -16.58 8.03
N GLN A 169 -13.15 -16.78 7.73
CA GLN A 169 -12.07 -16.81 8.71
C GLN A 169 -11.02 -15.75 8.36
N SER A 170 -10.81 -14.78 9.26
CA SER A 170 -9.85 -13.68 9.05
C SER A 170 -8.42 -14.18 8.80
N HIS A 171 -8.01 -15.26 9.47
CA HIS A 171 -6.65 -15.80 9.36
C HIS A 171 -6.39 -16.48 8.02
N VAL A 172 -7.37 -17.25 7.52
CA VAL A 172 -7.28 -17.90 6.20
C VAL A 172 -7.27 -16.84 5.11
N ALA A 173 -8.15 -15.84 5.21
CA ALA A 173 -8.16 -14.72 4.27
C ALA A 173 -6.84 -13.92 4.26
N PHE A 174 -6.24 -13.71 5.44
CA PHE A 174 -4.93 -13.08 5.56
C PHE A 174 -3.86 -13.88 4.79
N PHE A 175 -3.76 -15.19 5.05
CA PHE A 175 -2.78 -16.06 4.37
C PHE A 175 -3.01 -16.11 2.85
N LEU A 176 -4.26 -16.28 2.41
CA LEU A 176 -4.60 -16.30 0.99
C LEU A 176 -4.30 -14.97 0.30
N THR A 177 -4.50 -13.84 0.98
CA THR A 177 -4.16 -12.52 0.42
C THR A 177 -2.65 -12.40 0.21
N LEU A 178 -1.84 -12.81 1.19
CA LEU A 178 -0.38 -12.82 1.04
C LEU A 178 0.06 -13.75 -0.09
N LEU A 179 -0.54 -14.92 -0.20
CA LEU A 179 -0.24 -15.88 -1.27
C LEU A 179 -0.61 -15.31 -2.64
N LEU A 180 -1.76 -14.64 -2.77
CA LEU A 180 -2.17 -14.02 -4.04
C LEU A 180 -1.26 -12.85 -4.42
N VAL A 181 -0.99 -11.93 -3.50
CA VAL A 181 -0.15 -10.74 -3.77
C VAL A 181 1.30 -11.16 -4.03
N GLY A 182 1.84 -12.08 -3.23
CA GLY A 182 3.19 -12.62 -3.42
C GLY A 182 3.29 -13.46 -4.68
N GLY A 183 2.30 -14.32 -4.96
CA GLY A 183 2.21 -15.09 -6.19
C GLY A 183 2.16 -14.18 -7.42
N TRP A 184 1.38 -13.10 -7.38
CA TRP A 184 1.34 -12.08 -8.42
C TRP A 184 2.72 -11.47 -8.67
N PHE A 185 3.43 -11.10 -7.60
CA PHE A 185 4.80 -10.58 -7.70
C PHE A 185 5.76 -11.57 -8.38
N PHE A 186 5.76 -12.85 -7.96
CA PHE A 186 6.63 -13.85 -8.56
C PHE A 186 6.27 -14.17 -10.00
N ILE A 187 4.98 -14.22 -10.35
CA ILE A 187 4.51 -14.41 -11.73
C ILE A 187 5.03 -13.27 -12.60
N GLU A 188 4.84 -12.01 -12.22
CA GLU A 188 5.34 -10.88 -13.01
C GLU A 188 6.87 -10.85 -13.13
N LYS A 189 7.58 -11.32 -12.10
CA LYS A 189 9.04 -11.40 -12.11
C LYS A 189 9.56 -12.52 -13.03
N LEU A 190 8.86 -13.66 -13.10
CA LEU A 190 9.24 -14.82 -13.92
C LEU A 190 8.83 -14.64 -15.39
N PHE A 191 7.67 -14.04 -15.65
CA PHE A 191 7.18 -13.75 -17.01
C PHE A 191 7.67 -12.36 -17.46
N ILE A 192 8.97 -12.27 -17.73
CA ILE A 192 9.70 -11.03 -18.08
C ILE A 192 9.12 -10.32 -19.33
N VAL A 193 8.34 -11.00 -20.18
CA VAL A 193 7.89 -10.52 -21.50
C VAL A 193 6.45 -9.95 -21.52
N THR A 194 5.83 -9.67 -20.37
CA THR A 194 4.53 -8.98 -20.38
C THR A 194 4.72 -7.46 -20.48
N SER A 195 4.11 -6.83 -21.50
CA SER A 195 4.11 -5.36 -21.66
C SER A 195 3.39 -4.62 -20.53
N TRP A 196 2.69 -5.35 -19.66
CA TRP A 196 1.94 -4.79 -18.53
C TRP A 196 1.90 -5.74 -17.34
N GLY A 197 2.00 -5.17 -16.14
CA GLY A 197 1.56 -5.78 -14.89
C GLY A 197 1.40 -4.72 -13.79
N PRO A 198 0.43 -4.84 -12.88
CA PRO A 198 0.24 -3.87 -11.80
C PRO A 198 1.45 -3.75 -10.87
N MET A 199 2.32 -4.77 -10.77
CA MET A 199 3.54 -4.66 -9.96
C MET A 199 4.62 -3.85 -10.68
N LYS A 200 4.77 -4.01 -12.00
CA LYS A 200 5.65 -3.15 -12.83
C LYS A 200 5.29 -1.67 -12.72
N ASP A 201 4.00 -1.35 -12.65
CA ASP A 201 3.53 0.04 -12.52
C ASP A 201 3.99 0.70 -11.21
N LEU A 202 4.32 -0.06 -10.17
CA LEU A 202 4.83 0.48 -8.88
C LEU A 202 6.28 0.97 -8.95
N THR A 203 6.96 0.81 -10.10
CA THR A 203 8.37 1.20 -10.29
C THR A 203 8.58 2.67 -10.67
N ILE A 204 7.75 3.58 -10.17
CA ILE A 204 7.80 5.00 -10.55
C ILE A 204 9.21 5.59 -10.36
N TYR A 205 9.90 5.28 -9.26
CA TYR A 205 11.23 5.85 -9.00
C TYR A 205 12.26 5.43 -10.05
N THR A 206 12.36 4.14 -10.39
CA THR A 206 13.34 3.69 -11.38
C THR A 206 13.01 4.24 -12.75
N GLN A 207 11.73 4.19 -13.14
CA GLN A 207 11.27 4.66 -14.45
C GLN A 207 11.44 6.17 -14.64
N TRP A 208 11.33 6.95 -13.57
CA TRP A 208 11.55 8.39 -13.60
C TRP A 208 13.04 8.74 -13.66
N PHE A 209 13.87 8.10 -12.84
CA PHE A 209 15.32 8.38 -12.81
C PHE A 209 16.05 7.84 -14.05
N GLU A 210 15.54 6.79 -14.68
CA GLU A 210 16.09 6.23 -15.92
C GLU A 210 15.48 6.89 -17.18
N GLU A 211 14.60 7.89 -17.01
CA GLU A 211 13.88 8.61 -18.09
C GLU A 211 13.11 7.68 -19.05
N HIS A 212 12.73 6.49 -18.59
CA HIS A 212 12.08 5.48 -19.42
C HIS A 212 10.59 5.72 -19.65
N TRP A 213 9.93 6.55 -18.83
CA TRP A 213 8.50 6.83 -18.97
C TRP A 213 8.18 8.13 -19.68
N THR A 214 7.39 8.00 -20.72
CA THR A 214 6.64 9.12 -21.28
C THR A 214 5.47 9.48 -20.34
N MET A 215 5.03 10.75 -20.38
CA MET A 215 3.86 11.22 -19.60
C MET A 215 2.59 10.38 -19.85
N LYS A 216 2.47 9.77 -21.04
CA LYS A 216 1.36 8.88 -21.39
C LYS A 216 1.40 7.56 -20.61
N GLU A 217 2.55 6.92 -20.51
CA GLU A 217 2.73 5.66 -19.78
C GLU A 217 2.49 5.86 -18.28
N PHE A 218 2.97 6.98 -17.75
CA PHE A 218 2.70 7.40 -16.38
C PHE A 218 1.19 7.51 -16.10
N LEU A 219 0.43 8.25 -16.92
CA LEU A 219 -1.03 8.35 -16.76
C LEU A 219 -1.74 7.01 -16.90
N PHE A 220 -1.28 6.16 -17.83
CA PHE A 220 -1.87 4.86 -18.06
C PHE A 220 -1.71 3.92 -16.85
N ALA A 221 -0.59 4.01 -16.12
CA ALA A 221 -0.40 3.28 -14.85
C ALA A 221 -1.52 3.59 -13.83
N TYR A 222 -1.84 4.88 -13.62
CA TYR A 222 -2.93 5.27 -12.71
C TYR A 222 -4.29 4.77 -13.19
N ILE A 223 -4.58 4.90 -14.48
CA ILE A 223 -5.85 4.43 -15.05
C ILE A 223 -6.02 2.93 -14.83
N ARG A 224 -4.97 2.13 -15.09
CA ARG A 224 -5.00 0.67 -14.89
C ARG A 224 -5.24 0.29 -13.43
N HIS A 225 -4.57 0.95 -12.49
CA HIS A 225 -4.80 0.73 -11.06
C HIS A 225 -6.20 1.17 -10.61
N ALA A 226 -6.71 2.29 -11.13
CA ALA A 226 -8.08 2.73 -10.86
C ALA A 226 -9.12 1.74 -11.41
N LEU A 227 -8.91 1.21 -12.62
CA LEU A 227 -9.75 0.17 -13.21
C LEU A 227 -9.71 -1.14 -12.41
N LEU A 228 -8.54 -1.53 -11.88
CA LEU A 228 -8.40 -2.69 -11.01
C LEU A 228 -9.22 -2.52 -9.72
N VAL A 229 -9.10 -1.35 -9.06
CA VAL A 229 -9.92 -1.02 -7.88
C VAL A 229 -11.40 -1.04 -8.20
N PHE A 230 -11.80 -0.47 -9.34
CA PHE A 230 -13.18 -0.48 -9.80
C PHE A 230 -13.69 -1.92 -10.02
N PHE A 231 -12.94 -2.76 -10.73
CA PHE A 231 -13.32 -4.16 -10.95
C PHE A 231 -13.46 -4.94 -9.63
N LEU A 232 -12.50 -4.80 -8.72
CA LEU A 232 -12.54 -5.45 -7.40
C LEU A 232 -13.69 -4.94 -6.54
N PHE A 233 -14.03 -3.66 -6.65
CA PHE A 233 -15.22 -3.07 -6.02
C PHE A 233 -16.48 -3.76 -6.55
N PHE A 234 -16.66 -3.89 -7.87
CA PHE A 234 -17.81 -4.61 -8.43
C PHE A 234 -17.88 -6.08 -7.99
N MET A 235 -16.74 -6.78 -8.02
CA MET A 235 -16.64 -8.17 -7.55
C MET A 235 -17.05 -8.31 -6.08
N HIS A 236 -16.54 -7.43 -5.22
CA HIS A 236 -16.91 -7.42 -3.80
C HIS A 236 -18.40 -7.14 -3.61
N SER A 237 -18.95 -6.15 -4.31
CA SER A 237 -20.38 -5.80 -4.24
C SER A 237 -21.27 -6.98 -4.59
N PHE A 238 -20.92 -7.73 -5.64
CA PHE A 238 -21.68 -8.90 -6.09
C PHE A 238 -21.64 -10.05 -5.09
N LEU A 239 -20.48 -10.33 -4.50
CA LEU A 239 -20.33 -11.33 -3.44
C LEU A 239 -21.18 -10.98 -2.21
N TYR A 240 -21.33 -9.69 -1.91
CA TYR A 240 -22.09 -9.20 -0.77
C TYR A 240 -23.61 -9.25 -0.97
N GLU A 241 -24.09 -9.07 -2.21
CA GLU A 241 -25.53 -9.13 -2.51
C GLU A 241 -26.10 -10.56 -2.49
N ARG A 242 -25.33 -11.55 -2.94
CA ARG A 242 -25.78 -12.95 -3.12
C ARG A 242 -25.98 -13.76 -1.84
N LYS A 243 -25.60 -13.25 -0.66
CA LYS A 243 -25.56 -14.08 0.56
C LYS A 243 -26.74 -13.79 1.47
N ASP A 244 -27.60 -14.78 1.66
CA ASP A 244 -28.68 -14.73 2.65
C ASP A 244 -28.14 -14.92 4.07
N PHE A 245 -28.62 -14.10 5.00
CA PHE A 245 -28.19 -14.10 6.41
C PHE A 245 -28.92 -15.17 7.24
N VAL A 246 -29.36 -16.27 6.62
CA VAL A 246 -30.04 -17.37 7.32
C VAL A 246 -29.42 -18.71 6.92
N SER A 247 -28.40 -19.13 7.66
CA SER A 247 -28.33 -20.44 8.32
C SER A 247 -27.29 -20.41 9.44
#